data_AF-A0A924DL60-F1
#
_entry.id   AF-A0A924DL60-F1
#
_cell.length_a   1.000
_cell.length_b   1.000
_cell.length_c   1.000
_cell.angle_alpha   90.00
_cell.angle_beta   90.00
_cell.angle_gamma   90.00
#
_symmetry.space_group_name_H-M   'P 1'
#
loop_
_entity.id
_entity.type
_entity.pdbx_description
1 polymer ?
#
loop_
_entity_poly.entity_id
_entity_poly.type
_entity_poly.pdbx_seq_one_letter_code
_entity_poly.pdbx_strand_id
1 'polypeptide(L)' 'MPVIVVNGKEFEPYLTVAQIDEQIKRVGAEINANYDGKRPLFIAILNGSFMFAADLFKELTIDAEICFIKLASYKGTRST' A
#
# COMPACT_ATOMS: atom_id res chain seq x y z
N MET A 1 -8.66 0.29 22.57
CA MET A 1 -8.83 -0.84 21.64
C MET A 1 -8.23 -2.07 22.31
N PRO A 2 -8.84 -3.26 22.24
CA PRO A 2 -8.32 -4.42 22.95
C PRO A 2 -7.00 -4.90 22.34
N VAL A 3 -6.10 -5.40 23.19
CA VAL A 3 -4.88 -6.09 22.79
C VAL A 3 -5.25 -7.33 22.00
N ILE A 4 -4.65 -7.50 20.82
CA ILE A 4 -4.85 -8.66 19.94
C ILE A 4 -3.71 -9.64 20.17
N VAL A 5 -4.02 -10.90 20.42
CA VAL A 5 -3.02 -11.95 20.61
C VAL A 5 -2.87 -12.78 19.33
N VAL A 6 -1.67 -12.81 18.76
CA VAL A 6 -1.33 -13.62 17.58
C VAL A 6 -0.04 -14.38 17.85
N ASN A 7 -0.06 -15.71 17.73
CA ASN A 7 1.09 -16.59 17.96
C ASN A 7 1.80 -16.33 19.31
N GLY A 8 1.01 -16.09 20.37
CA GLY A 8 1.53 -15.81 21.72
C GLY A 8 2.16 -14.43 21.90
N LYS A 9 2.01 -13.53 20.93
CA LYS A 9 2.45 -12.14 21.02
C LYS A 9 1.26 -11.20 21.12
N GLU A 10 1.42 -10.14 21.88
CA GLU A 10 0.43 -9.09 22.08
C GLU A 10 0.67 -7.95 21.07
N PHE A 11 -0.41 -7.49 20.44
CA PHE A 11 -0.40 -6.41 19.46
C PHE A 11 -1.46 -5.38 19.85
N GLU A 12 -1.09 -4.12 19.74
CA GLU A 12 -2.02 -3.00 19.85
C GLU A 12 -2.31 -2.46 18.46
N PRO A 13 -3.60 -2.24 18.10
CA PRO A 13 -3.94 -1.61 16.83
C PRO A 13 -3.32 -0.21 16.72
N TYR A 14 -2.41 -0.03 15.76
CA TYR A 14 -1.77 1.26 15.52
C TYR A 14 -2.66 2.21 14.72
N LEU A 15 -3.28 1.70 13.65
CA LEU A 15 -4.21 2.44 12.79
C LEU A 15 -5.50 1.66 12.66
N THR A 16 -6.62 2.38 12.71
CA THR A 16 -7.92 1.83 12.35
C THR A 16 -8.07 1.71 10.84
N VAL A 17 -8.99 0.84 10.41
CA VAL A 17 -9.37 0.73 8.99
C VAL A 17 -9.81 2.09 8.44
N ALA A 18 -10.62 2.85 9.19
CA ALA A 18 -11.07 4.17 8.78
C ALA A 18 -9.91 5.17 8.55
N GLN A 19 -8.88 5.15 9.42
CA GLN A 19 -7.70 6.01 9.24
C GLN A 19 -6.88 5.60 8.02
N ILE A 20 -6.77 4.30 7.75
CA ILE A 20 -6.07 3.80 6.55
C ILE A 20 -6.85 4.20 5.29
N ASP A 21 -8.16 3.96 5.26
CA ASP A 21 -9.05 4.31 4.15
C ASP A 21 -9.04 5.80 3.85
N GLU A 22 -9.03 6.65 4.88
CA GLU A 22 -8.91 8.11 4.73
C GLU A 22 -7.62 8.49 3.99
N GLN A 23 -6.49 7.89 4.36
CA GLN A 23 -5.21 8.17 3.70
C GLN A 23 -5.18 7.63 2.27
N ILE A 24 -5.76 6.45 2.02
CA ILE A 24 -5.85 5.87 0.68
C ILE A 24 -6.67 6.79 -0.24
N LYS A 25 -7.82 7.27 0.21
CA LYS A 25 -8.66 8.22 -0.54
C LYS A 25 -7.95 9.53 -0.82
N ARG A 26 -7.25 10.08 0.17
CA ARG A 26 -6.45 11.30 0.00
C ARG A 26 -5.38 11.12 -1.08
N VAL A 27 -4.61 10.04 -1.00
CA VAL A 27 -3.53 9.75 -1.98
C VAL A 27 -4.11 9.46 -3.37
N GLY A 28 -5.22 8.71 -3.45
CA GLY A 28 -5.92 8.44 -4.71
C GLY A 28 -6.39 9.73 -5.39
N ALA A 29 -7.01 10.65 -4.64
CA ALA A 29 -7.43 11.96 -5.14
C ALA A 29 -6.25 12.81 -5.65
N GLU A 30 -5.14 12.84 -4.91
CA GLU A 30 -3.91 13.53 -5.32
C GLU A 30 -3.35 12.95 -6.62
N ILE A 31 -3.34 11.63 -6.77
CA ILE A 31 -2.88 10.98 -8.00
C ILE A 31 -3.82 11.29 -9.17
N ASN A 32 -5.13 11.19 -8.98
CA ASN A 32 -6.11 11.50 -10.01
C ASN A 32 -5.92 12.93 -10.54
N ALA A 33 -5.69 13.90 -9.66
CA ALA A 33 -5.43 15.29 -10.05
C ALA A 33 -4.08 15.46 -10.78
N ASN A 34 -3.01 14.84 -10.28
CA ASN A 34 -1.65 15.04 -10.80
C ASN A 34 -1.40 14.31 -12.14
N TYR A 35 -2.16 13.26 -12.41
CA TYR A 35 -2.01 12.41 -13.58
C TYR A 35 -3.24 12.41 -14.50
N ASP A 36 -4.10 13.43 -14.39
CA ASP A 36 -5.22 13.62 -15.31
C ASP A 36 -4.75 13.63 -16.78
N GLY A 37 -5.50 12.94 -17.64
CA GLY A 37 -5.16 12.74 -19.05
C GLY A 37 -3.90 11.91 -19.32
N LYS A 38 -3.27 11.31 -18.30
CA LYS A 38 -2.12 10.40 -18.44
C LYS A 38 -2.53 8.95 -18.16
N ARG A 39 -1.63 8.03 -18.50
CA ARG A 39 -1.79 6.59 -18.26
C ARG A 39 -0.60 6.01 -17.49
N PRO A 40 -0.49 6.26 -16.17
CA PRO A 40 0.64 5.81 -15.37
C PRO A 40 0.70 4.29 -15.21
N LEU A 41 1.93 3.76 -15.10
CA LEU A 41 2.19 2.38 -14.71
C LEU A 41 2.59 2.33 -13.23
N PHE A 42 1.77 1.67 -12.41
CA PHE A 42 2.04 1.43 -11.00
C PHE A 42 2.90 0.19 -10.83
N ILE A 43 3.99 0.31 -10.08
CA ILE A 43 4.89 -0.80 -9.77
C ILE A 43 4.75 -1.13 -8.28
N ALA A 44 4.02 -2.19 -7.96
CA ALA A 44 3.78 -2.64 -6.59
C ALA A 44 4.79 -3.74 -6.19
N ILE A 45 5.50 -3.54 -5.07
CA ILE A 45 6.55 -4.44 -4.61
C ILE A 45 5.96 -5.54 -3.72
N LEU A 46 6.05 -6.79 -4.16
CA LEU A 46 5.58 -7.94 -3.40
C LEU A 46 6.49 -8.28 -2.20
N ASN A 47 5.96 -8.83 -1.09
CA ASN A 47 4.57 -9.24 -0.91
C ASN A 47 3.70 -8.19 -0.19
N GLY A 48 4.30 -7.35 0.65
CA GLY A 48 3.58 -6.52 1.62
C GLY A 48 2.74 -5.40 1.03
N SER A 49 3.02 -4.94 -0.19
CA SER A 49 2.25 -3.85 -0.81
C SER A 49 0.94 -4.28 -1.44
N PHE A 50 0.67 -5.59 -1.59
CA PHE A 50 -0.47 -6.08 -2.37
C PHE A 50 -1.82 -5.50 -1.90
N MET A 51 -2.10 -5.56 -0.60
CA MET A 51 -3.37 -5.06 -0.05
C MET A 51 -3.51 -3.55 -0.27
N PHE A 52 -2.48 -2.79 0.10
CA PHE A 52 -2.47 -1.33 -0.07
C PHE A 52 -2.59 -0.92 -1.53
N ALA A 53 -1.84 -1.57 -2.43
CA ALA A 53 -1.87 -1.25 -3.85
C ALA A 53 -3.25 -1.55 -4.46
N ALA A 54 -3.90 -2.65 -4.07
CA ALA A 54 -5.25 -2.97 -4.51
C ALA A 54 -6.28 -1.94 -4.01
N ASP A 55 -6.18 -1.54 -2.73
CA ASP A 55 -7.08 -0.53 -2.17
C ASP A 55 -6.88 0.84 -2.81
N LEU A 56 -5.64 1.26 -3.04
CA LEU A 56 -5.34 2.50 -3.75
C LEU A 56 -5.83 2.48 -5.19
N PHE A 57 -5.66 1.37 -5.90
CA PHE A 57 -6.06 1.27 -7.31
C PHE A 57 -7.58 1.38 -7.49
N LYS A 58 -8.37 0.97 -6.49
CA LYS A 58 -9.84 1.16 -6.49
C LYS A 58 -10.26 2.64 -6.42
N GLU A 59 -9.44 3.51 -5.86
CA GLU A 59 -9.73 4.95 -5.75
C GLU A 59 -9.28 5.75 -6.99
N LEU A 60 -8.64 5.11 -7.97
CA LEU A 60 -8.19 5.77 -9.19
C LEU A 60 -9.34 5.91 -10.20
N THR A 61 -9.49 7.12 -10.74
CA THR A 61 -10.46 7.45 -11.80
C THR A 61 -9.80 7.65 -13.16
N ILE A 62 -8.47 7.73 -13.18
CA ILE A 62 -7.66 7.82 -14.39
C ILE A 62 -7.41 6.44 -14.98
N ASP A 63 -7.17 6.36 -16.29
CA ASP A 63 -6.68 5.14 -16.93
C ASP A 63 -5.29 4.83 -16.39
N ALA A 64 -5.07 3.62 -15.88
CA ALA A 64 -3.82 3.23 -15.26
C ALA A 64 -3.56 1.73 -15.44
N GLU A 65 -2.29 1.35 -15.43
CA GLU A 65 -1.86 -0.05 -15.42
C GLU A 65 -1.15 -0.36 -14.11
N ILE A 66 -1.26 -1.61 -13.63
CA ILE A 66 -0.55 -2.08 -12.45
C ILE A 66 0.30 -3.31 -12.77
N CYS A 67 1.54 -3.29 -12.30
CA CYS A 67 2.50 -4.38 -12.39
C CYS A 67 3.03 -4.71 -11.00
N PHE A 68 3.13 -6.00 -10.70
CA PHE A 68 3.71 -6.49 -9.44
C PHE A 68 5.10 -7.04 -9.70
N ILE A 69 6.09 -6.54 -8.96
CA ILE A 69 7.46 -7.04 -9.03
C ILE A 69 7.87 -7.66 -7.70
N LYS A 70 8.56 -8.80 -7.79
CA LYS A 70 9.17 -9.46 -6.63
C LYS A 70 10.66 -9.18 -6.65
N LEU A 71 11.11 -8.33 -5.74
CA LEU A 71 12.53 -8.06 -5.56
C LEU A 71 13.08 -9.03 -4.52
N ALA A 72 14.04 -9.87 -4.91
CA ALA A 72 14.86 -10.57 -3.95
C ALA A 72 15.87 -9.57 -3.38
N SER A 73 15.80 -9.29 -2.08
CA SER A 73 16.87 -8.54 -1.43
C SER A 73 18.16 -9.34 -1.59
N TYR A 74 19.19 -8.72 -2.20
CA TYR A 74 20.53 -9.29 -2.19
C TYR A 74 20.97 -9.39 -0.73
N LYS A 75 21.06 -10.62 -0.22
CA LYS A 75 21.63 -10.91 1.10
C LYS A 75 23.08 -10.43 1.13
N GLY A 76 23.32 -9.24 1.69
CA GLY A 76 24.66 -8.67 1.67
C GLY A 76 24.86 -7.37 2.41
N THR A 77 24.01 -6.98 3.36
CA THR A 77 24.35 -5.87 4.27
C THR A 77 23.97 -6.25 5.70
N ARG A 78 24.99 -6.63 6.48
CA ARG A 78 24.92 -6.52 7.94
C ARG A 78 24.52 -5.09 8.26
N SER A 79 23.40 -4.92 8.94
CA SER A 79 23.19 -3.71 9.74
C SER A 79 24.03 -3.88 11.01
N THR A 80 25.06 -3.04 11.17
CA THR A 80 25.75 -2.82 12.46
C THR A 80 24.81 -2.23 13.48
#